data_AF-A0AAV1TJR6-F1
#
_entry.id   AF-A0AAV1TJR6-F1
#
_cell.length_a   1.000
_cell.length_b   1.000
_cell.length_c   1.000
_cell.angle_alpha   90.00
_cell.angle_beta   90.00
_cell.angle_gamma   90.00
#
_symmetry.space_group_name_H-M   'P 1'
#
loop_
_entity.id
_entity.type
_entity.pdbx_description
1 polymer ?
#
loop_
_entity_poly.entity_id
_entity_poly.type
_entity_poly.pdbx_seq_one_letter_code
_entity_poly.pdbx_strand_id
1 'polypeptide(L)'
;MAATQVREAIQRFLQRTMFPKLPNPVPVLAPLTSSDASSSTLSSNLLNDFIWLAAPKSKVTPSRKRIRNNDLSKRLKNIVHFQVCPLCGAKKLRHRLCMSCFKQGKYFV
;
A
#
# COMPACT_ATOMS: atom_id res chain seq x y z
N MET A 1 45.31 -14.34 -4.32
CA MET A 1 44.49 -14.27 -3.09
C MET A 1 43.19 -13.48 -3.24
N ALA A 2 43.02 -12.59 -4.23
CA ALA A 2 41.75 -11.88 -4.45
C ALA A 2 40.67 -12.72 -5.17
N ALA A 3 41.06 -13.60 -6.11
CA ALA A 3 40.13 -14.42 -6.88
C ALA A 3 39.39 -15.49 -6.04
N THR A 4 40.00 -15.95 -4.95
CA THR A 4 39.38 -16.91 -4.01
C THR A 4 38.29 -16.25 -3.17
N GLN A 5 38.47 -14.98 -2.80
CA GLN A 5 37.48 -14.23 -2.02
C GLN A 5 36.19 -13.96 -2.81
N VAL A 6 36.30 -13.65 -4.10
CA VAL A 6 35.14 -13.43 -4.98
C VAL A 6 34.35 -14.72 -5.18
N ARG A 7 35.04 -15.86 -5.34
CA ARG A 7 34.41 -17.19 -5.45
C ARG A 7 33.66 -17.57 -4.18
N GLU A 8 34.26 -17.35 -3.00
CA GLU A 8 33.60 -17.60 -1.72
C GLU A 8 32.37 -16.70 -1.50
N ALA A 9 32.45 -15.43 -1.91
CA ALA A 9 31.32 -14.50 -1.79
C ALA A 9 30.12 -14.93 -2.64
N ILE A 10 30.37 -15.42 -3.87
CA ILE A 10 29.33 -15.95 -4.76
C ILE A 10 28.74 -17.26 -4.18
N GLN A 11 29.59 -18.14 -3.63
CA GLN A 11 29.13 -19.37 -2.96
C GLN A 11 28.24 -19.08 -1.75
N ARG A 12 28.60 -18.11 -0.89
CA ARG A 12 27.78 -17.70 0.27
C ARG A 12 26.45 -17.06 -0.15
N PHE A 13 26.40 -16.35 -1.27
CA PHE A 13 25.16 -15.79 -1.81
C PHE A 13 24.20 -16.88 -2.32
N LEU A 14 24.74 -17.90 -2.99
CA LEU A 14 23.97 -19.05 -3.46
C LEU A 14 23.49 -19.97 -2.31
N GLN A 15 24.21 -20.03 -1.19
CA GLN A 15 23.78 -20.78 0.01
C GLN A 15 22.64 -20.10 0.79
N ARG A 16 22.33 -18.82 0.51
CA ARG A 16 21.25 -18.10 1.20
C ARG A 16 19.85 -18.44 0.68
N THR A 17 19.74 -19.28 -0.37
CA THR A 17 18.47 -19.87 -0.83
C THR A 17 18.13 -21.19 -0.12
N MET A 18 18.70 -21.44 1.06
CA MET A 18 18.30 -22.53 1.93
C MET A 18 16.99 -22.14 2.64
N PHE A 19 15.87 -22.35 1.96
CA PHE A 19 14.59 -22.52 2.65
C PHE A 19 14.75 -23.67 3.65
N PRO A 20 14.44 -23.48 4.95
CA PRO A 20 14.42 -24.61 5.86
C PRO A 20 13.35 -25.59 5.37
N LYS A 21 13.76 -26.81 5.02
CA LYS A 21 12.85 -27.90 4.69
C LYS A 21 12.13 -28.28 5.98
N LEU A 22 10.93 -27.74 6.16
CA LEU A 22 10.04 -28.14 7.24
C LEU A 22 9.72 -29.64 7.03
N PRO A 23 9.87 -30.50 8.04
CA PRO A 23 9.43 -31.89 7.92
C PRO A 23 7.92 -31.88 7.67
N ASN A 24 7.49 -32.43 6.54
CA ASN A 24 6.09 -32.60 6.19
C ASN A 24 5.38 -33.37 7.33
N PRO A 25 4.39 -32.81 8.04
CA PRO A 25 3.45 -33.64 8.78
C PRO A 25 2.54 -34.31 7.75
N VAL A 26 2.60 -35.62 7.69
CA VAL A 26 1.66 -36.46 6.95
C VAL A 26 0.24 -36.10 7.41
N PRO A 27 -0.69 -35.71 6.52
CA PRO A 27 -2.06 -35.48 6.92
C PRO A 27 -2.70 -36.85 7.15
N VAL A 28 -2.98 -37.17 8.42
CA VAL A 28 -3.89 -38.25 8.78
C VAL A 28 -5.27 -37.85 8.28
N LEU A 29 -5.78 -38.56 7.26
CA LEU A 29 -7.17 -38.43 6.83
C LEU A 29 -8.09 -38.79 8.01
N ALA A 30 -8.79 -37.80 8.56
CA ALA A 30 -9.96 -38.04 9.41
C ALA A 30 -11.16 -38.36 8.50
N PRO A 31 -12.02 -39.35 8.83
CA PRO A 31 -13.16 -39.69 7.99
C PRO A 31 -14.23 -38.60 8.04
N LEU A 32 -14.75 -38.28 6.86
CA LEU A 32 -15.88 -37.39 6.63
C LEU A 32 -17.15 -38.01 7.24
N THR A 33 -17.69 -37.40 8.30
CA THR A 33 -19.09 -37.63 8.69
C THR A 33 -19.97 -36.69 7.87
N SER A 34 -20.49 -37.22 6.77
CA SER A 34 -21.56 -36.60 5.99
C SER A 34 -22.87 -36.69 6.76
N SER A 35 -23.39 -35.55 7.20
CA SER A 35 -24.76 -35.41 7.68
C SER A 35 -25.34 -34.07 7.20
N ASP A 36 -26.24 -34.23 6.25
CA ASP A 36 -27.29 -33.40 5.66
C ASP A 36 -27.58 -31.93 6.08
N ALA A 37 -28.07 -31.23 5.05
CA ALA A 37 -29.04 -30.12 5.07
C ALA A 37 -28.57 -28.74 5.57
N SER A 38 -28.18 -27.88 4.60
CA SER A 38 -28.67 -26.49 4.44
C SER A 38 -27.92 -25.77 3.31
N SER A 39 -28.25 -26.07 2.05
CA SER A 39 -27.85 -25.24 0.92
C SER A 39 -28.75 -24.00 0.87
N SER A 40 -28.23 -22.80 1.15
CA SER A 40 -28.54 -21.52 0.45
C SER A 40 -28.34 -20.22 1.25
N THR A 41 -27.98 -20.25 2.55
CA THR A 41 -27.70 -19.01 3.33
C THR A 41 -26.22 -18.77 3.64
N LEU A 42 -25.35 -19.75 3.36
CA LEU A 42 -23.92 -19.65 3.65
C LEU A 42 -23.13 -18.95 2.53
N SER A 43 -23.60 -18.95 1.28
CA SER A 43 -22.77 -18.48 0.14
C SER A 43 -22.50 -16.97 0.14
N SER A 44 -23.41 -16.15 0.67
CA SER A 44 -23.25 -14.68 0.71
C SER A 44 -22.29 -14.22 1.80
N ASN A 45 -22.15 -14.99 2.90
CA ASN A 45 -21.29 -14.65 4.02
C ASN A 45 -19.88 -15.23 3.90
N LEU A 46 -19.73 -16.42 3.29
CA LEU A 46 -18.42 -17.07 3.18
C LEU A 46 -17.39 -16.21 2.44
N LEU A 47 -17.76 -15.54 1.34
CA LEU A 47 -16.84 -14.63 0.63
C LEU A 47 -16.39 -13.45 1.51
N ASN A 48 -17.29 -12.92 2.34
CA ASN A 48 -16.95 -11.87 3.30
C ASN A 48 -16.05 -12.41 4.42
N ASP A 49 -16.30 -13.62 4.90
CA ASP A 49 -15.47 -14.30 5.91
C ASP A 49 -14.05 -14.58 5.38
N PHE A 50 -13.89 -14.92 4.10
CA PHE A 50 -12.57 -15.10 3.47
C PHE A 50 -11.77 -13.80 3.35
N ILE A 51 -12.42 -12.65 3.21
CA ILE A 51 -11.73 -11.34 3.17
C ILE A 51 -11.08 -11.02 4.52
N TRP A 52 -11.70 -11.41 5.64
CA TRP A 52 -11.11 -11.23 6.97
C TRP A 52 -9.87 -12.08 7.20
N LEU A 53 -9.73 -13.19 6.47
CA LEU A 53 -8.54 -14.06 6.50
C LEU A 53 -7.48 -13.65 5.48
N ALA A 54 -7.74 -12.62 4.65
CA ALA A 54 -6.80 -12.20 3.61
C ALA A 54 -5.61 -11.44 4.22
N ALA A 55 -4.44 -12.07 4.17
CA ALA A 55 -3.17 -11.45 4.54
C ALA A 55 -2.24 -11.34 3.32
N PRO A 56 -1.40 -10.29 3.23
CA PRO A 56 -0.36 -10.23 2.21
C PRO A 56 0.57 -11.44 2.33
N LYS A 57 0.63 -12.26 1.28
CA LYS A 57 1.45 -13.49 1.28
C LYS A 57 2.95 -13.20 1.42
N SER A 58 3.42 -12.05 0.93
CA SER A 58 4.84 -11.67 0.94
C SER A 58 5.03 -10.16 0.98
N LYS A 59 6.24 -9.74 1.41
CA LYS A 59 6.63 -8.33 1.49
C LYS A 59 6.78 -7.74 0.08
N VAL A 60 6.23 -6.55 -0.12
CA VAL A 60 6.40 -5.79 -1.37
C VAL A 60 7.83 -5.27 -1.50
N THR A 61 8.44 -5.46 -2.67
CA THR A 61 9.80 -4.97 -2.92
C THR A 61 9.86 -3.44 -2.94
N PRO A 62 10.98 -2.81 -2.54
CA PRO A 62 11.12 -1.35 -2.57
C PRO A 62 10.87 -0.74 -3.95
N SER A 63 11.27 -1.43 -5.02
CA SER A 63 11.04 -1.01 -6.40
C SER A 63 9.54 -0.93 -6.74
N ARG A 64 8.77 -1.99 -6.43
CA ARG A 64 7.31 -2.00 -6.65
C ARG A 64 6.60 -0.91 -5.83
N LYS A 65 7.01 -0.73 -4.56
CA LYS A 65 6.47 0.35 -3.72
C LYS A 65 6.75 1.73 -4.32
N ARG A 66 7.97 1.96 -4.83
CA ARG A 66 8.38 3.21 -5.46
C ARG A 66 7.56 3.52 -6.70
N ILE A 67 7.40 2.56 -7.61
CA ILE A 67 6.59 2.73 -8.83
C ILE A 67 5.14 3.07 -8.47
N ARG A 68 4.52 2.30 -7.56
CA ARG A 68 3.13 2.51 -7.14
C ARG A 68 2.91 3.88 -6.48
N ASN A 69 3.89 4.39 -5.73
CA ASN A 69 3.78 5.66 -5.01
C ASN A 69 4.11 6.87 -5.90
N ASN A 70 5.03 6.72 -6.87
CA ASN A 70 5.44 7.78 -7.79
C ASN A 70 4.65 7.81 -9.10
N ASP A 71 3.57 7.05 -9.18
CA ASP A 71 2.64 7.09 -10.31
C ASP A 71 2.17 8.53 -10.54
N LEU A 72 2.13 8.94 -11.82
CA LEU A 72 1.74 10.28 -12.26
C LEU A 72 0.32 10.64 -11.78
N SER A 73 -0.55 9.65 -11.66
CA SER A 73 -1.92 9.82 -11.14
C SER A 73 -1.97 10.34 -9.71
N LYS A 74 -0.98 9.98 -8.87
CA LYS A 74 -0.91 10.32 -7.44
C LYS A 74 0.00 11.51 -7.17
N ARG A 75 0.72 11.98 -8.17
CA ARG A 75 1.65 13.11 -8.02
C ARG A 75 0.88 14.39 -7.74
N LEU A 76 1.37 15.18 -6.80
CA LEU A 76 0.83 16.51 -6.50
C LEU A 76 0.89 17.36 -7.77
N LYS A 77 -0.28 17.80 -8.23
CA LYS A 77 -0.43 18.68 -9.39
C LYS A 77 -0.15 20.12 -8.95
N ASN A 78 0.46 20.90 -9.83
CA ASN A 78 0.67 22.33 -9.58
C ASN A 78 -0.68 23.06 -9.52
N ILE A 79 -0.85 23.90 -8.49
CA ILE A 79 -2.01 24.78 -8.36
C ILE A 79 -1.75 26.02 -9.22
N VAL A 80 -2.37 26.06 -10.40
CA VAL A 80 -2.19 27.17 -11.35
C VAL A 80 -3.10 28.38 -11.09
N HIS A 81 -4.10 28.23 -10.24
CA HIS A 81 -5.15 29.23 -10.03
C HIS A 81 -4.86 30.16 -8.83
N PHE A 82 -3.62 30.61 -8.70
CA PHE A 82 -3.27 31.70 -7.78
C PHE A 82 -3.54 33.05 -8.44
N GLN A 83 -4.11 33.98 -7.67
CA GLN A 83 -4.33 35.37 -8.05
C GLN A 83 -3.83 36.29 -6.94
N VAL A 84 -3.44 37.51 -7.31
CA VAL A 84 -3.09 38.55 -6.34
C VAL A 84 -4.37 39.16 -5.77
N CYS A 85 -4.42 39.37 -4.46
CA CYS A 85 -5.54 40.05 -3.81
C CYS A 85 -5.50 41.56 -4.13
N PRO A 86 -6.61 42.18 -4.56
CA PRO A 86 -6.63 43.60 -4.89
C PRO A 86 -6.46 44.52 -3.68
N LEU A 87 -6.78 44.06 -2.47
CA LEU A 87 -6.73 44.89 -1.26
C LEU A 87 -5.36 44.89 -0.56
N CYS A 88 -4.69 43.73 -0.53
CA CYS A 88 -3.45 43.57 0.24
C CYS A 88 -2.25 43.09 -0.58
N GLY A 89 -2.43 42.78 -1.86
CA GLY A 89 -1.35 42.25 -2.72
C GLY A 89 -0.91 40.81 -2.39
N ALA A 90 -1.48 40.16 -1.37
CA ALA A 90 -1.15 38.77 -1.05
C ALA A 90 -1.74 37.79 -2.08
N LYS A 91 -1.05 36.68 -2.36
CA LYS A 91 -1.58 35.62 -3.22
C LYS A 91 -2.76 34.91 -2.54
N LYS A 92 -3.83 34.69 -3.29
CA LYS A 92 -5.02 33.95 -2.90
C LYS A 92 -5.40 32.94 -3.99
N LEU A 93 -6.21 31.94 -3.64
CA LEU A 93 -6.80 31.04 -4.63
C LEU A 93 -7.96 31.74 -5.36
N ARG A 94 -8.18 31.39 -6.63
CA ARG A 94 -9.38 31.79 -7.38
C ARG A 94 -10.64 31.39 -6.61
N HIS A 95 -11.63 32.30 -6.57
CA HIS A 95 -12.92 32.13 -5.88
C HIS A 95 -12.86 31.94 -4.36
N ARG A 96 -11.71 32.18 -3.71
CA ARG A 96 -11.59 32.20 -2.25
C ARG A 96 -11.36 33.63 -1.75
N LEU A 97 -11.90 33.96 -0.57
CA LEU A 97 -11.57 35.19 0.14
C LEU A 97 -10.09 35.19 0.53
N CYS A 98 -9.48 36.38 0.54
CA CYS A 98 -8.10 36.49 0.98
C CYS A 98 -8.03 36.28 2.50
N MET A 99 -7.32 35.23 2.93
CA MET A 99 -7.21 34.90 4.35
C MET A 99 -6.55 36.03 5.15
N SER A 100 -5.58 36.72 4.55
CA SER A 100 -4.91 37.87 5.18
C SER A 100 -5.86 39.06 5.38
N CYS A 101 -6.69 39.39 4.38
CA CYS A 101 -7.68 40.46 4.50
C CYS A 101 -8.80 40.10 5.48
N PHE A 102 -9.24 38.83 5.47
CA PHE A 102 -10.25 38.33 6.40
C PHE A 102 -9.76 38.42 7.85
N LYS A 103 -8.52 37.99 8.12
CA LYS A 103 -7.91 38.07 9.46
C LYS A 103 -7.73 39.53 9.94
N GLN A 104 -7.50 40.46 9.01
CA GLN A 104 -7.36 41.88 9.31
C GLN A 104 -8.69 42.63 9.40
N GLY A 105 -9.83 41.97 9.16
CA GLY A 105 -11.15 42.63 9.20
C GLY A 105 -11.42 43.60 8.04
N LYS A 106 -10.58 43.62 6.99
CA LYS A 106 -10.67 44.61 5.89
C LYS A 106 -11.93 44.53 5.03
N TYR A 107 -12.70 43.46 5.13
CA TYR A 107 -13.96 43.29 4.38
C TYR A 107 -15.19 43.82 5.12
N PHE A 108 -15.04 44.16 6.41
CA PHE A 108 -16.15 44.55 7.29
C PHE A 108 -16.14 46.04 7.63
N VAL A 109 -15.25 46.80 6.98
CA VAL A 109 -15.13 48.26 7.08
C VAL A 109 -15.69 48.85 5.79
#